data_AF-A0AAT9HHP3-F1
#
_entry.id   AF-A0AAT9HHP3-F1
#
_cell.length_a   1.000
_cell.length_b   1.000
_cell.length_c   1.000
_cell.angle_alpha   90.00
_cell.angle_beta   90.00
_cell.angle_gamma   90.00
#
_symmetry.space_group_name_H-M   'P 1'
#
loop_
_entity.id
_entity.type
_entity.pdbx_description
1 polymer ?
#
loop_
_entity_poly.entity_id
_entity_poly.type
_entity_poly.pdbx_seq_one_letter_code
_entity_poly.pdbx_strand_id
1 'polypeptide(L)'
;MYDLDRVRAARQELFGWLPEGFEVFYAFKANPHPGLARALRDGDGPACKAEISSTGELAAALEAGFPGADILYTGPGKTPGELAEAIAAGVGAFSAESLSDLRHIGAAALAQECTPTACCGSTAPRRAPRPASG
;
A
#
# COMPACT_ATOMS: atom_id res chain seq x y z
N MET A 1 23.00 2.27 10.84
CA MET A 1 22.96 3.62 10.23
C MET A 1 22.39 3.47 8.82
N TYR A 2 21.42 4.29 8.43
CA TYR A 2 20.89 4.29 7.06
C TYR A 2 21.57 5.38 6.23
N ASP A 3 21.91 5.05 4.99
CA ASP A 3 22.37 6.03 4.00
C ASP A 3 21.14 6.60 3.27
N LEU A 4 20.67 7.77 3.72
CA LEU A 4 19.48 8.39 3.15
C LEU A 4 19.73 9.00 1.77
N ASP A 5 20.97 9.30 1.42
CA ASP A 5 21.30 9.82 0.09
C ASP A 5 21.18 8.73 -0.95
N ARG A 6 21.61 7.50 -0.63
CA ARG A 6 21.36 6.33 -1.47
C ARG A 6 19.86 6.04 -1.63
N VAL A 7 19.06 6.22 -0.58
CA VAL A 7 17.60 6.03 -0.64
C VAL A 7 16.95 7.05 -1.59
N ARG A 8 17.33 8.32 -1.47
CA ARG A 8 16.84 9.39 -2.36
C ARG A 8 17.26 9.18 -3.82
N ALA A 9 18.51 8.78 -4.05
CA ALA A 9 19.01 8.48 -5.39
C ALA A 9 18.25 7.32 -6.03
N ALA A 10 18.03 6.22 -5.29
CA ALA A 10 17.25 5.08 -5.78
C ALA A 10 15.80 5.45 -6.10
N ARG A 11 15.18 6.31 -5.27
CA ARG A 11 13.85 6.87 -5.54
C ARG A 11 13.85 7.67 -6.84
N GLN A 12 14.76 8.63 -6.99
CA GLN A 12 14.85 9.47 -8.19
C GLN A 12 15.07 8.62 -9.45
N GLU A 13 15.94 7.62 -9.38
CA GLU A 13 16.18 6.69 -10.49
C GLU A 13 14.89 5.94 -10.84
N LEU A 14 14.21 5.33 -9.87
CA LEU A 14 12.95 4.61 -10.10
C LEU A 14 11.91 5.48 -10.80
N PHE A 15 11.64 6.68 -10.27
CA PHE A 15 10.66 7.59 -10.86
C PHE A 15 11.09 8.10 -12.25
N GLY A 16 12.39 8.20 -12.52
CA GLY A 16 12.92 8.56 -13.84
C GLY A 16 12.66 7.50 -14.93
N TRP A 17 12.43 6.24 -14.54
CA TRP A 17 12.08 5.15 -15.46
C TRP A 17 10.57 4.96 -15.66
N LEU A 18 9.73 5.53 -14.80
CA LEU A 18 8.29 5.30 -14.83
C LEU A 18 7.59 6.29 -15.79
N PRO A 19 6.58 5.82 -16.56
CA PRO A 19 5.74 6.72 -17.35
C PRO A 19 4.92 7.65 -16.46
N GLU A 20 4.32 8.68 -17.08
CA GLU A 20 3.32 9.50 -16.41
C GLU A 20 2.09 8.67 -15.97
N GLY A 21 1.48 9.07 -14.86
CA GLY A 21 0.26 8.44 -14.32
C GLY A 21 0.48 7.21 -13.43
N PHE A 22 1.72 6.84 -13.13
CA PHE A 22 2.02 5.77 -12.16
C PHE A 22 2.04 6.29 -10.72
N GLU A 23 1.51 5.48 -9.82
CA GLU A 23 1.63 5.68 -8.37
C GLU A 23 2.56 4.61 -7.79
N VAL A 24 3.51 5.05 -6.96
CA VAL A 24 4.43 4.14 -6.28
C VAL A 24 4.04 4.09 -4.82
N PHE A 25 3.84 2.88 -4.30
CA PHE A 25 3.57 2.63 -2.88
C PHE A 25 4.77 1.92 -2.26
N TYR A 26 5.34 2.50 -1.22
CA TYR A 26 6.42 1.88 -0.46
C TYR A 26 5.87 0.83 0.52
N ALA A 27 6.35 -0.40 0.39
CA ALA A 27 5.98 -1.51 1.27
C ALA A 27 6.61 -1.36 2.67
N PHE A 28 5.81 -1.00 3.68
CA PHE A 28 6.31 -0.80 5.06
C PHE A 28 6.90 -2.06 5.69
N LYS A 29 6.41 -3.24 5.28
CA LYS A 29 6.99 -4.55 5.67
C LYS A 29 8.46 -4.71 5.31
N ALA A 30 8.97 -3.93 4.33
CA ALA A 30 10.38 -3.98 3.96
C ALA A 30 11.24 -3.32 5.04
N ASN A 31 10.84 -2.14 5.53
CA ASN A 31 11.47 -1.45 6.65
C ASN A 31 10.60 -0.25 7.12
N PRO A 32 9.94 -0.33 8.29
CA PRO A 32 9.03 0.71 8.76
C PRO A 32 9.74 1.92 9.41
N HIS A 33 11.08 2.02 9.35
CA HIS A 33 11.81 3.08 10.03
C HIS A 33 11.39 4.48 9.53
N PRO A 34 10.87 5.39 10.40
CA PRO A 34 10.26 6.65 9.96
C PRO A 34 11.18 7.57 9.15
N GLY A 35 12.48 7.59 9.47
CA GLY A 35 13.46 8.39 8.72
C GLY A 35 13.69 7.89 7.28
N LEU A 36 13.57 6.58 7.06
CA LEU A 36 13.71 5.98 5.72
C LEU A 36 12.43 6.21 4.92
N ALA A 37 11.28 5.95 5.55
CA ALA A 37 9.97 6.16 4.95
C ALA A 37 9.76 7.64 4.53
N ARG A 38 10.16 8.61 5.38
CA ARG A 38 10.16 10.04 5.02
C ARG A 38 11.04 10.34 3.80
N ALA A 39 12.25 9.78 3.75
CA ALA A 39 13.15 9.97 2.62
C ALA A 39 12.64 9.35 1.31
N LEU A 40 11.77 8.34 1.38
CA LEU A 40 11.10 7.76 0.21
C LEU A 40 9.84 8.54 -0.20
N ARG A 41 9.08 9.03 0.78
CA ARG A 41 7.91 9.89 0.55
C ARG A 41 8.33 11.15 -0.20
N ASP A 42 9.32 11.85 0.36
CA ASP A 42 9.77 13.17 -0.08
C ASP A 42 10.82 13.09 -1.20
N GLY A 43 10.79 14.04 -2.12
CA GLY A 43 11.78 14.20 -3.18
C GLY A 43 11.20 14.88 -4.41
N ASP A 44 12.05 15.17 -5.41
CA ASP A 44 11.60 15.75 -6.67
C ASP A 44 10.66 14.79 -7.41
N GLY A 45 9.68 15.34 -8.13
CA GLY A 45 8.65 14.57 -8.83
C GLY A 45 7.47 14.13 -7.94
N PRO A 46 6.70 13.12 -8.36
CA PRO A 46 5.53 12.64 -7.61
C PRO A 46 5.91 12.11 -6.23
N ALA A 47 5.04 12.30 -5.23
CA ALA A 47 5.23 11.73 -3.91
C ALA A 47 5.09 10.20 -3.94
N CYS A 48 5.93 9.50 -3.17
CA CYS A 48 5.71 8.07 -2.91
C CYS A 48 4.62 7.93 -1.85
N LYS A 49 3.74 6.95 -2.04
CA LYS A 49 2.63 6.57 -1.16
C LYS A 49 3.03 5.42 -0.24
N ALA A 50 2.17 5.01 0.69
CA ALA A 50 2.46 3.93 1.63
C ALA A 50 1.62 2.68 1.34
N GLU A 51 2.26 1.51 1.31
CA GLU A 51 1.60 0.22 1.37
C GLU A 51 1.83 -0.39 2.76
N ILE A 52 0.74 -0.77 3.42
CA ILE A 52 0.76 -1.41 4.73
C ILE A 52 0.02 -2.75 4.67
N SER A 53 0.32 -3.64 5.61
CA SER A 53 -0.30 -4.95 5.79
C SER A 53 -0.75 -5.21 7.24
N SER A 54 -0.57 -4.24 8.14
CA SER A 54 -1.03 -4.29 9.53
C SER A 54 -1.25 -2.89 10.11
N THR A 55 -1.97 -2.80 11.23
CA THR A 55 -2.16 -1.54 11.97
C THR A 55 -0.87 -1.04 12.65
N GLY A 56 0.08 -1.93 12.97
CA GLY A 56 1.41 -1.52 13.41
C GLY A 56 2.18 -0.76 12.30
N GLU A 57 2.04 -1.20 11.05
CA GLU A 57 2.59 -0.49 9.89
C GLU A 57 1.81 0.78 9.57
N LEU A 58 0.48 0.80 9.78
CA LEU A 58 -0.33 2.02 9.69
C LEU A 58 0.22 3.10 10.63
N ALA A 59 0.45 2.75 11.90
CA ALA A 59 0.99 3.68 12.88
C ALA A 59 2.35 4.24 12.45
N ALA A 60 3.25 3.39 11.95
CA ALA A 60 4.55 3.81 11.43
C ALA A 60 4.42 4.72 10.18
N ALA A 61 3.47 4.44 9.29
CA ALA A 61 3.22 5.27 8.11
C ALA A 61 2.68 6.66 8.48
N LEU A 62 1.75 6.72 9.43
CA LEU A 62 1.23 7.98 9.96
C LEU A 62 2.33 8.76 10.70
N GLU A 63 3.19 8.10 11.49
CA GLU A 63 4.35 8.74 12.15
C GLU A 63 5.38 9.27 11.14
N ALA A 64 5.57 8.54 10.03
CA ALA A 64 6.38 9.01 8.90
C ALA A 64 5.69 10.15 8.13
N GLY A 65 4.42 10.46 8.43
CA GLY A 65 3.65 11.58 7.89
C GLY A 65 3.04 11.29 6.51
N PHE A 66 2.73 10.04 6.20
CA PHE A 66 1.89 9.72 5.05
C PHE A 66 0.43 10.06 5.41
N PRO A 67 -0.29 10.85 4.60
CA PRO A 67 -1.71 11.06 4.84
C PRO A 67 -2.47 9.76 4.59
N GLY A 68 -3.51 9.47 5.37
CA GLY A 68 -4.32 8.26 5.21
C GLY A 68 -4.84 8.06 3.77
N ALA A 69 -5.19 9.15 3.09
CA ALA A 69 -5.65 9.11 1.70
C ALA A 69 -4.62 8.53 0.71
N ASP A 70 -3.33 8.55 1.05
CA ASP A 70 -2.22 7.98 0.28
C ASP A 70 -1.72 6.63 0.84
N ILE A 71 -2.53 5.97 1.67
CA ILE A 71 -2.24 4.64 2.20
C ILE A 71 -3.08 3.58 1.49
N LEU A 72 -2.42 2.52 1.04
CA LEU A 72 -3.01 1.30 0.56
C LEU A 72 -2.85 0.19 1.61
N TYR A 73 -3.96 -0.31 2.16
CA TYR A 73 -3.94 -1.45 3.07
C TYR A 73 -4.10 -2.77 2.30
N THR A 74 -3.01 -3.52 2.20
CA THR A 74 -2.91 -4.85 1.58
C THR A 74 -2.92 -5.97 2.63
N GLY A 75 -2.69 -7.21 2.20
CA GLY A 75 -2.60 -8.39 3.07
C GLY A 75 -3.96 -9.05 3.32
N PRO A 76 -4.00 -10.39 3.41
CA PRO A 76 -5.25 -11.12 3.64
C PRO A 76 -5.69 -11.02 5.10
N GLY A 77 -6.99 -11.23 5.35
CA GLY A 77 -7.48 -11.52 6.69
C GLY A 77 -7.66 -10.30 7.61
N LYS A 78 -7.80 -9.10 7.04
CA LYS A 78 -8.10 -7.88 7.80
C LYS A 78 -9.35 -8.08 8.67
N THR A 79 -9.19 -7.88 9.97
CA THR A 79 -10.27 -7.98 10.94
C THR A 79 -11.16 -6.74 10.91
N PRO A 80 -12.42 -6.83 11.38
CA PRO A 80 -13.28 -5.65 11.50
C PRO A 80 -12.67 -4.51 12.33
N GLY A 81 -11.90 -4.83 13.37
CA GLY A 81 -11.20 -3.84 14.20
C GLY A 81 -10.10 -3.11 13.43
N GLU A 82 -9.25 -3.84 12.71
CA GLU A 82 -8.20 -3.24 11.87
C GLU A 82 -8.78 -2.38 10.75
N LEU A 83 -9.87 -2.80 10.14
CA LEU A 83 -10.56 -2.02 9.11
C LEU A 83 -11.16 -0.73 9.67
N ALA A 84 -11.78 -0.79 10.85
CA ALA A 84 -12.32 0.40 11.51
C ALA A 84 -11.20 1.39 11.88
N GLU A 85 -10.08 0.90 12.39
CA GLU A 85 -8.91 1.72 12.70
C GLU A 85 -8.34 2.39 11.44
N ALA A 86 -8.14 1.62 10.36
CA ALA A 86 -7.64 2.13 9.10
C ALA A 86 -8.57 3.19 8.48
N ILE A 87 -9.88 2.94 8.45
CA ILE A 87 -10.86 3.91 7.93
C ILE A 87 -10.89 5.17 8.78
N ALA A 88 -10.85 5.05 10.12
CA ALA A 88 -10.81 6.19 11.02
C ALA A 88 -9.53 7.04 10.84
N ALA A 89 -8.41 6.40 10.48
CA ALA A 89 -7.16 7.07 10.10
C ALA A 89 -7.20 7.70 8.70
N GLY A 90 -8.32 7.57 7.98
CA GLY A 90 -8.51 8.12 6.64
C GLY A 90 -7.90 7.29 5.52
N VAL A 91 -7.62 6.00 5.74
CA VAL A 91 -7.07 5.10 4.70
C VAL A 91 -7.99 5.08 3.48
N GLY A 92 -7.45 5.54 2.35
CA GLY A 92 -8.22 5.76 1.13
C GLY A 92 -8.40 4.52 0.26
N ALA A 93 -7.50 3.53 0.37
CA ALA A 93 -7.49 2.36 -0.50
C ALA A 93 -7.25 1.05 0.25
N PHE A 94 -7.96 0.01 -0.15
CA PHE A 94 -7.83 -1.35 0.39
C PHE A 94 -7.67 -2.36 -0.74
N SER A 95 -6.73 -3.30 -0.59
CA SER A 95 -6.69 -4.49 -1.45
C SER A 95 -7.55 -5.58 -0.82
N ALA A 96 -8.53 -6.09 -1.55
CA ALA A 96 -9.35 -7.23 -1.15
C ALA A 96 -8.80 -8.51 -1.81
N GLU A 97 -8.35 -9.47 -0.99
CA GLU A 97 -7.79 -10.73 -1.49
C GLU A 97 -8.82 -11.87 -1.49
N SER A 98 -10.00 -11.63 -0.94
CA SER A 98 -11.12 -12.57 -0.92
C SER A 98 -12.47 -11.85 -1.00
N LEU A 99 -13.52 -12.58 -1.35
CA LEU A 99 -14.89 -12.04 -1.26
C LEU A 99 -15.27 -11.70 0.19
N SER A 100 -14.70 -12.41 1.17
CA SER A 100 -14.91 -12.10 2.59
C SER A 100 -14.27 -10.76 2.95
N ASP A 101 -13.05 -10.51 2.49
CA ASP A 101 -12.33 -9.25 2.71
C ASP A 101 -13.13 -8.09 2.13
N LEU A 102 -13.62 -8.23 0.88
CA LEU A 102 -14.43 -7.21 0.24
C LEU A 102 -15.71 -6.91 1.03
N ARG A 103 -16.37 -7.94 1.57
CA ARG A 103 -17.57 -7.77 2.43
C ARG A 103 -17.22 -7.07 3.74
N HIS A 104 -16.10 -7.40 4.37
CA HIS A 104 -15.67 -6.74 5.61
C HIS A 104 -15.32 -5.27 5.37
N ILE A 105 -14.59 -4.96 4.29
CA ILE A 105 -14.27 -3.58 3.89
C ILE A 105 -15.57 -2.79 3.65
N GLY A 106 -16.51 -3.37 2.90
CA GLY A 106 -17.81 -2.74 2.65
C GLY A 106 -18.62 -2.49 3.93
N ALA A 107 -18.65 -3.45 4.85
CA ALA A 107 -19.33 -3.30 6.14
C ALA A 107 -18.70 -2.20 7.00
N ALA A 108 -17.37 -2.13 7.06
CA ALA A 108 -16.65 -1.09 7.80
C ALA A 108 -16.85 0.31 7.18
N ALA A 109 -16.86 0.41 5.85
CA ALA A 109 -17.11 1.65 5.13
C ALA A 109 -18.53 2.20 5.39
N LEU A 110 -19.55 1.33 5.36
CA LEU A 110 -20.92 1.70 5.69
C LEU A 110 -21.06 2.19 7.13
N ALA A 111 -20.38 1.54 8.07
CA ALA A 111 -20.42 1.92 9.49
C ALA A 111 -19.81 3.29 9.77
N GLN A 112 -18.93 3.79 8.91
CA GLN A 112 -18.26 5.09 9.05
C GLN A 112 -18.68 6.11 7.98
N GLU A 113 -19.75 5.82 7.22
CA GLU A 113 -20.31 6.72 6.21
C GLU A 113 -19.27 7.21 5.17
N CYS A 114 -18.35 6.32 4.77
CA CYS A 114 -17.29 6.63 3.81
C CYS A 114 -17.30 5.69 2.59
N THR A 115 -16.61 6.09 1.52
CA THR A 115 -16.48 5.29 0.27
C THR A 115 -15.00 5.14 -0.10
N PRO A 116 -14.27 4.21 0.54
CA PRO A 116 -12.88 3.96 0.19
C PRO A 116 -12.79 3.20 -1.14
N THR A 117 -11.65 3.32 -1.81
CA THR A 117 -11.39 2.52 -3.02
C THR A 117 -11.02 1.10 -2.62
N ALA A 118 -11.67 0.09 -3.21
CA ALA A 118 -11.31 -1.31 -3.02
C ALA A 118 -10.80 -1.90 -4.34
N CYS A 119 -9.58 -2.43 -4.32
CA CYS A 119 -8.97 -3.12 -5.46
C CYS A 119 -8.99 -4.62 -5.22
N CYS A 120 -9.56 -5.40 -6.14
CA CYS A 120 -9.50 -6.87 -6.08
C CYS A 120 -8.36 -7.35 -6.99
N GLY A 121 -7.36 -8.02 -6.42
CA GLY A 121 -6.30 -8.64 -7.21
C GLY A 121 -6.84 -9.82 -8.02
N SER A 122 -6.62 -9.84 -9.34
CA SER A 122 -6.78 -11.06 -10.12
C SER A 122 -5.46 -11.83 -10.11
N THR A 123 -5.45 -13.08 -9.65
CA THR A 123 -4.32 -13.96 -9.97
C THR A 123 -4.36 -14.24 -11.46
N ALA A 124 -3.25 -13.97 -12.17
CA ALA A 124 -3.13 -14.40 -13.56
C ALA A 124 -3.39 -15.93 -13.60
N PRO A 125 -4.17 -16.44 -14.56
CA PRO A 125 -4.41 -17.88 -14.66
C PRO A 125 -3.04 -18.58 -14.74
N ARG A 126 -2.87 -19.66 -13.96
CA ARG A 126 -1.66 -20.50 -14.06
C ARG A 126 -1.45 -20.82 -15.55
N ARG A 127 -0.30 -20.42 -16.10
CA ARG A 127 0.07 -20.81 -17.47
C ARG A 127 -0.05 -22.33 -17.57
N ALA A 128 -0.84 -22.81 -18.52
CA ALA A 128 -0.89 -24.23 -18.84
C ALA A 128 0.52 -24.74 -19.13
N PRO A 129 0.89 -25.97 -18.70
CA PRO A 129 2.19 -26.54 -19.02
C PRO A 129 2.38 -26.55 -20.55
N ARG A 130 3.55 -26.09 -21.02
CA ARG A 130 3.91 -26.19 -22.43
C ARG A 130 3.88 -27.66 -22.84
N PRO A 131 3.24 -28.04 -23.98
CA PRO A 131 3.34 -29.40 -24.47
C PRO A 131 4.81 -29.75 -24.70
N ALA A 132 5.21 -30.95 -24.28
CA ALA A 132 6.55 -31.45 -24.54
C ALA A 132 6.75 -31.50 -26.06
N SER A 133 7.75 -30.77 -26.54
CA SER A 133 8.26 -30.91 -27.90
C SER A 133 8.81 -32.33 -28.05
N GLY A 134 8.10 -33.15 -28.82
CA GLY A 134 8.58 -34.45 -29.30
C GLY A 134 9.58 -34.32 -30.44
#